data_AF-A0A914KCH5-F1
#
_entry.id   AF-A0A914KCH5-F1
#
_cell.length_a   1.000
_cell.length_b   1.000
_cell.length_c   1.000
_cell.angle_alpha   90.00
_cell.angle_beta   90.00
_cell.angle_gamma   90.00
#
_symmetry.space_group_name_H-M   'P 1'
#
loop_
_entity.id
_entity.type
_entity.pdbx_description
1 polymer ?
#
loop_
_entity_poly.entity_id
_entity_poly.type
_entity_poly.pdbx_seq_one_letter_code
_entity_poly.pdbx_strand_id
1 'polypeptide(L)'
;MLIRGEMLLSKFRDKIFCPYDYFSNRYDFEDASNIADYYVNRFPSSFLFIHDTFYIDQRNDNAKDISEPIREFMTKRKSFGPTKVVDMANVKIKDLTLRLGQPYVFMHIGNCEHLVIFTDLRLLHPSDSQDLTEYPVLLCDKYQSPKCCVCQNASPAFIISESDRIPICPAFMCSDCFNEFHYEGDNRIGDFKAFHYIDHALGEF
;
A
#
# COMPACT_ATOMS: atom_id res chain seq x y z
N MET A 1 -3.84 -15.49 3.30
CA MET A 1 -3.99 -14.99 4.68
C MET A 1 -5.25 -15.60 5.27
N LEU A 2 -5.24 -15.97 6.55
CA LEU A 2 -6.42 -16.38 7.30
C LEU A 2 -6.87 -15.24 8.21
N ILE A 3 -8.17 -14.98 8.21
CA ILE A 3 -8.81 -13.93 8.99
C ILE A 3 -10.03 -14.50 9.72
N ARG A 4 -10.41 -13.90 10.84
CA ARG A 4 -11.57 -14.33 11.63
C ARG A 4 -12.74 -13.39 11.41
N GLY A 5 -13.95 -13.94 11.43
CA GLY A 5 -15.19 -13.16 11.33
C GLY A 5 -15.31 -12.06 12.38
N GLU A 6 -14.85 -12.29 13.61
CA GLU A 6 -14.89 -11.31 14.71
C GLU A 6 -13.81 -10.20 14.62
N MET A 7 -12.86 -10.32 13.70
CA MET A 7 -11.80 -9.33 13.52
C MET A 7 -12.37 -8.06 12.88
N LEU A 8 -11.83 -6.91 13.28
CA LEU A 8 -12.14 -5.64 12.62
C LEU A 8 -11.56 -5.60 11.21
N LEU A 9 -12.29 -4.97 10.29
CA LEU A 9 -11.87 -4.76 8.90
C LEU A 9 -10.58 -3.93 8.84
N SER A 10 -10.41 -2.98 9.77
CA SER A 10 -9.20 -2.17 9.93
C SER A 10 -7.95 -3.03 10.18
N LYS A 11 -8.04 -4.09 11.00
CA LYS A 11 -6.93 -5.03 11.22
C LYS A 11 -6.58 -5.83 9.97
N PHE A 12 -7.55 -6.12 9.11
CA PHE A 12 -7.30 -6.74 7.81
C PHE A 12 -6.62 -5.75 6.86
N ARG A 13 -7.10 -4.49 6.81
CA ARG A 13 -6.49 -3.41 6.01
C ARG A 13 -5.02 -3.20 6.36
N ASP A 14 -4.66 -3.26 7.64
CA ASP A 14 -3.27 -3.08 8.10
C ASP A 14 -2.31 -4.20 7.66
N LYS A 15 -2.82 -5.29 7.08
CA LYS A 15 -2.00 -6.36 6.46
C LYS A 15 -1.94 -6.30 4.94
N ILE A 16 -2.63 -5.34 4.31
CA ILE A 16 -2.52 -5.13 2.88
C ILE A 16 -1.24 -4.35 2.63
N PHE A 17 -0.24 -5.03 2.08
CA PHE A 17 1.04 -4.45 1.75
C PHE A 17 1.00 -3.72 0.40
N CYS A 18 1.62 -2.54 0.33
CA CYS A 18 1.91 -1.87 -0.93
C CYS A 18 3.34 -1.30 -0.95
N PRO A 19 4.13 -1.53 -2.02
CA PRO A 19 5.45 -0.90 -2.16
C PRO A 19 5.42 0.62 -2.14
N TYR A 20 4.34 1.25 -2.66
CA TYR A 20 4.21 2.70 -2.75
C TYR A 20 4.10 3.38 -1.37
N ASP A 21 3.69 2.66 -0.33
CA ASP A 21 3.63 3.19 1.04
C ASP A 21 5.00 3.69 1.53
N TYR A 22 6.07 3.10 0.99
CA TYR A 22 7.45 3.34 1.38
C TYR A 22 8.19 4.36 0.49
N PHE A 23 7.46 5.03 -0.39
CA PHE A 23 8.01 6.07 -1.24
C PHE A 23 7.99 7.38 -0.46
N SER A 24 9.06 8.16 -0.54
CA SER A 24 9.08 9.51 0.01
C SER A 24 8.61 10.52 -1.02
N ASN A 25 8.01 11.61 -0.54
CA ASN A 25 7.76 12.80 -1.35
C ASN A 25 8.98 13.74 -1.41
N ARG A 26 10.14 13.31 -0.91
CA ARG A 26 11.41 14.06 -0.91
C ARG A 26 12.29 13.64 -2.05
N TYR A 27 12.81 14.62 -2.78
CA TYR A 27 13.82 14.40 -3.79
C TYR A 27 15.14 13.95 -3.18
N ASP A 28 16.01 13.36 -4.00
CA ASP A 28 17.36 12.90 -3.66
C ASP A 28 18.25 13.93 -2.96
N PHE A 29 18.04 15.22 -3.22
CA PHE A 29 18.81 16.32 -2.61
C PHE A 29 18.14 16.95 -1.37
N GLU A 30 16.96 16.45 -0.97
CA GLU A 30 16.22 16.93 0.20
C GLU A 30 16.45 16.01 1.40
N ASP A 31 16.25 16.52 2.62
CA ASP A 31 16.26 15.65 3.80
C ASP A 31 14.97 14.82 3.88
N ALA A 32 15.11 13.50 4.01
CA ALA A 32 14.03 12.54 4.19
C ALA A 32 14.12 11.77 5.53
N SER A 33 14.78 12.37 6.53
CA SER A 33 14.86 11.83 7.89
C SER A 33 13.51 11.77 8.61
N ASN A 34 12.56 12.60 8.21
CA ASN A 34 11.22 12.62 8.79
C ASN A 34 10.31 11.56 8.15
N ILE A 35 9.86 10.61 8.98
CA ILE A 35 8.96 9.52 8.56
C ILE A 35 7.62 10.03 7.99
N ALA A 36 7.20 11.27 8.34
CA ALA A 36 6.00 11.90 7.82
C ALA A 36 6.06 12.22 6.32
N ASP A 37 7.25 12.23 5.72
CA ASP A 37 7.45 12.47 4.29
C ASP A 37 7.17 11.24 3.42
N TYR A 38 7.05 10.06 4.03
CA TYR A 38 6.71 8.80 3.35
C TYR A 38 5.20 8.69 3.10
N TYR A 39 4.83 8.10 1.98
CA TYR A 39 3.46 8.09 1.47
C TYR A 39 2.47 7.46 2.45
N VAL A 40 2.87 6.41 3.17
CA VAL A 40 2.05 5.77 4.21
C VAL A 40 1.55 6.77 5.27
N ASN A 41 2.38 7.74 5.62
CA ASN A 41 2.07 8.76 6.63
C ASN A 41 1.51 10.03 5.99
N ARG A 42 2.01 10.41 4.82
CA ARG A 42 1.64 11.65 4.13
C ARG A 42 0.26 11.59 3.49
N PHE A 43 -0.11 10.41 2.99
CA PHE A 43 -1.35 10.14 2.25
C PHE A 43 -2.11 8.96 2.88
N PRO A 44 -2.61 9.10 4.12
CA PRO A 44 -3.19 8.00 4.88
C PRO A 44 -4.56 7.54 4.36
N SER A 45 -5.16 8.30 3.44
CA SER A 45 -6.47 8.02 2.85
C SER A 45 -6.50 6.67 2.15
N SER A 46 -7.43 5.81 2.56
CA SER A 46 -7.67 4.53 1.91
C SER A 46 -9.12 4.08 2.08
N PHE A 47 -9.59 3.20 1.20
CA PHE A 47 -10.88 2.54 1.35
C PHE A 47 -10.87 1.12 0.77
N LEU A 48 -11.82 0.30 1.26
CA LEU A 48 -12.19 -0.97 0.65
C LEU A 48 -13.57 -0.82 0.00
N PHE A 49 -13.71 -1.20 -1.26
CA PHE A 49 -15.01 -1.32 -1.91
C PHE A 49 -15.39 -2.79 -2.01
N ILE A 50 -16.33 -3.21 -1.16
CA ILE A 50 -16.80 -4.60 -1.09
C ILE A 50 -18.31 -4.60 -1.36
N HIS A 51 -18.70 -5.35 -2.39
CA HIS A 51 -20.06 -5.48 -2.89
C HIS A 51 -20.68 -4.15 -3.34
N ASP A 52 -21.42 -3.48 -2.46
CA ASP A 52 -22.11 -2.21 -2.70
C ASP A 52 -21.65 -1.12 -1.70
N THR A 53 -20.64 -1.40 -0.89
CA THR A 53 -20.26 -0.58 0.26
C THR A 53 -18.81 -0.13 0.17
N PHE A 54 -18.60 1.18 0.30
CA PHE A 54 -17.31 1.82 0.49
C PHE A 54 -17.01 1.90 1.99
N TYR A 55 -16.01 1.14 2.42
CA TYR A 55 -15.49 1.12 3.78
C TYR A 55 -14.28 2.05 3.85
N ILE A 56 -14.47 3.26 4.36
CA ILE A 56 -13.45 4.31 4.40
C ILE A 56 -12.61 4.13 5.66
N ASP A 57 -11.28 4.24 5.54
CA ASP A 57 -10.39 4.30 6.71
C ASP A 57 -10.28 5.72 7.23
N GLN A 58 -11.02 6.01 8.31
CA GLN A 58 -11.06 7.32 8.97
C GLN A 58 -10.26 7.35 10.28
N ARG A 59 -9.42 6.34 10.54
CA ARG A 59 -8.65 6.25 11.80
C ARG A 59 -7.58 7.33 11.94
N ASN A 60 -7.18 7.96 10.84
CA ASN A 60 -6.23 9.07 10.83
C ASN A 60 -6.97 10.38 10.55
N ASP A 61 -6.79 11.39 11.39
CA ASP A 61 -7.48 12.70 11.27
C ASP A 61 -7.18 13.41 9.93
N ASN A 62 -6.04 13.10 9.30
CA ASN A 62 -5.68 13.65 7.99
C ASN A 62 -6.21 12.83 6.81
N ALA A 63 -6.84 11.67 7.07
CA ALA A 63 -7.44 10.86 6.03
C ALA A 63 -8.66 11.56 5.43
N LYS A 64 -8.76 11.50 4.11
CA LYS A 64 -9.88 12.05 3.33
C LYS A 64 -10.60 10.90 2.64
N ASP A 65 -11.90 11.08 2.41
CA ASP A 65 -12.65 10.14 1.60
C ASP A 65 -12.29 10.29 0.11
N ILE A 66 -11.32 9.51 -0.34
CA ILE A 66 -10.89 9.46 -1.74
C ILE A 66 -11.85 8.67 -2.64
N SER A 67 -12.94 8.08 -2.08
CA SER A 67 -13.96 7.39 -2.87
C SER A 67 -15.01 8.33 -3.47
N GLU A 68 -15.11 9.57 -2.98
CA GLU A 68 -16.16 10.51 -3.37
C GLU A 68 -16.25 10.74 -4.89
N PRO A 69 -15.16 11.00 -5.64
CA PRO A 69 -15.24 11.17 -7.10
C PRO A 69 -15.75 9.92 -7.82
N ILE A 70 -15.43 8.73 -7.30
CA ILE A 70 -15.90 7.45 -7.85
C ILE A 70 -17.40 7.30 -7.62
N ARG A 71 -17.87 7.61 -6.41
CA ARG A 71 -19.30 7.58 -6.07
C ARG A 71 -20.10 8.57 -6.92
N GLU A 72 -19.59 9.79 -7.12
CA GLU A 72 -20.20 10.77 -8.02
C GLU A 72 -20.27 10.25 -9.47
N PHE A 73 -19.21 9.61 -9.95
CA PHE A 73 -19.22 8.99 -11.28
C PHE A 73 -20.27 7.88 -11.38
N MET A 74 -20.40 7.04 -10.35
CA MET A 74 -21.37 5.95 -10.33
C MET A 74 -22.82 6.44 -10.37
N THR A 75 -23.15 7.52 -9.64
CA THR A 75 -24.53 8.07 -9.65
C THR A 75 -24.96 8.63 -11.00
N LYS A 76 -24.02 9.08 -11.84
CA LYS A 76 -24.29 9.61 -13.19
C LYS A 76 -24.55 8.50 -14.22
N ARG A 77 -24.43 7.22 -13.85
CA ARG A 77 -24.54 6.07 -14.77
C ARG A 77 -25.63 5.11 -14.30
N LYS A 78 -26.54 4.74 -15.21
CA LYS A 78 -27.63 3.79 -14.93
C LYS A 78 -27.17 2.35 -14.67
N SER A 79 -25.91 2.03 -14.97
CA SER A 79 -25.34 0.70 -14.82
C SER A 79 -24.97 0.34 -13.39
N PHE A 80 -24.92 1.30 -12.47
CA PHE A 80 -24.56 1.06 -11.08
C PHE A 80 -25.80 1.13 -10.18
N GLY A 81 -25.87 0.23 -9.22
CA GLY A 81 -26.85 0.28 -8.14
C GLY A 81 -26.51 1.35 -7.10
N PRO A 82 -27.39 1.54 -6.09
CA PRO A 82 -27.08 2.40 -4.95
C PRO A 82 -25.87 1.86 -4.18
N THR A 83 -25.04 2.78 -3.66
CA THR A 83 -23.84 2.46 -2.88
C THR A 83 -23.92 3.03 -1.48
N LYS A 84 -23.31 2.34 -0.51
CA LYS A 84 -23.24 2.77 0.89
C LYS A 84 -21.83 3.26 1.22
N VAL A 85 -21.72 4.09 2.27
CA VAL A 85 -20.44 4.54 2.83
C VAL A 85 -20.46 4.27 4.32
N VAL A 86 -19.41 3.62 4.82
CA VAL A 86 -19.28 3.21 6.22
C VAL A 86 -17.84 3.47 6.67
N ASP A 87 -17.64 3.92 7.89
CA ASP A 87 -16.32 3.95 8.53
C ASP A 87 -15.88 2.51 8.86
N MET A 88 -14.73 2.08 8.35
CA MET A 88 -14.24 0.73 8.55
C MET A 88 -13.80 0.43 9.98
N ALA A 89 -13.53 1.46 10.81
CA ALA A 89 -12.93 1.30 12.13
C ALA A 89 -13.70 0.33 13.04
N ASN A 90 -15.03 0.26 12.88
CA ASN A 90 -15.94 -0.51 13.72
C ASN A 90 -16.64 -1.67 12.98
N VAL A 91 -16.22 -1.99 11.74
CA VAL A 91 -16.82 -3.07 10.94
C VAL A 91 -16.08 -4.37 11.21
N LYS A 92 -16.79 -5.47 11.47
CA LYS A 92 -16.17 -6.80 11.54
C LYS A 92 -16.22 -7.52 10.19
N ILE A 93 -15.29 -8.44 9.96
CA ILE A 93 -15.25 -9.27 8.74
C ILE A 93 -16.57 -10.03 8.53
N LYS A 94 -17.19 -10.52 9.60
CA LYS A 94 -18.48 -11.25 9.52
C LYS A 94 -19.66 -10.37 9.11
N ASP A 95 -19.55 -9.06 9.26
CA ASP A 95 -20.61 -8.10 8.92
C ASP A 95 -20.57 -7.69 7.44
N LEU A 96 -19.53 -8.15 6.69
CA LEU A 96 -19.39 -7.89 5.28
C LEU A 96 -20.40 -8.69 4.46
N THR A 97 -21.06 -8.01 3.53
CA THR A 97 -21.77 -8.70 2.44
C THR A 97 -20.78 -8.96 1.31
N LEU A 98 -20.45 -10.22 1.07
CA LEU A 98 -19.49 -10.59 0.03
C LEU A 98 -19.85 -11.92 -0.64
N ARG A 99 -19.19 -12.21 -1.76
CA ARG A 99 -19.25 -13.46 -2.51
C ARG A 99 -17.86 -14.05 -2.56
N LEU A 100 -17.74 -15.35 -2.29
CA LEU A 100 -16.47 -16.04 -2.41
C LEU A 100 -16.02 -16.08 -3.87
N GLY A 101 -14.73 -15.87 -4.10
CA GLY A 101 -14.11 -15.80 -5.43
C GLY A 101 -14.36 -14.49 -6.20
N GLN A 102 -15.20 -13.58 -5.69
CA GLN A 102 -15.41 -12.28 -6.30
C GLN A 102 -14.24 -11.33 -5.98
N PRO A 103 -13.64 -10.65 -6.97
CA PRO A 103 -12.69 -9.59 -6.72
C PRO A 103 -13.37 -8.33 -6.17
N TYR A 104 -12.74 -7.78 -5.14
CA TYR A 104 -13.02 -6.50 -4.50
C TYR A 104 -11.79 -5.60 -4.59
N VAL A 105 -11.96 -4.32 -4.30
CA VAL A 105 -10.89 -3.33 -4.45
C VAL A 105 -10.51 -2.74 -3.11
N PHE A 106 -9.22 -2.70 -2.83
CA PHE A 106 -8.60 -1.80 -1.88
C PHE A 106 -7.93 -0.67 -2.68
N MET A 107 -8.17 0.58 -2.29
CA MET A 107 -7.51 1.73 -2.90
C MET A 107 -6.88 2.59 -1.82
N HIS A 108 -5.63 3.02 -2.04
CA HIS A 108 -4.91 3.95 -1.17
C HIS A 108 -4.05 4.92 -2.00
N ILE A 109 -3.60 6.02 -1.36
CA ILE A 109 -2.78 7.08 -1.99
C ILE A 109 -3.50 7.74 -3.21
N GLY A 110 -4.82 7.53 -3.34
CA GLY A 110 -5.67 8.15 -4.37
C GLY A 110 -5.70 7.41 -5.73
N ASN A 111 -4.67 6.64 -6.08
CA ASN A 111 -4.61 5.93 -7.37
C ASN A 111 -3.96 4.54 -7.31
N CYS A 112 -3.57 4.06 -6.13
CA CYS A 112 -2.99 2.73 -5.99
C CYS A 112 -4.09 1.72 -5.68
N GLU A 113 -4.35 0.81 -6.62
CA GLU A 113 -5.42 -0.18 -6.58
C GLU A 113 -4.88 -1.59 -6.33
N HIS A 114 -5.46 -2.29 -5.36
CA HIS A 114 -5.14 -3.68 -5.03
C HIS A 114 -6.41 -4.53 -5.05
N LEU A 115 -6.30 -5.73 -5.62
CA LEU A 115 -7.40 -6.69 -5.61
C LEU A 115 -7.42 -7.48 -4.31
N VAL A 116 -8.60 -7.55 -3.71
CA VAL A 116 -8.90 -8.37 -2.53
C VAL A 116 -9.90 -9.45 -2.93
N ILE A 117 -9.56 -10.72 -2.70
CA ILE A 117 -10.43 -11.85 -3.01
C ILE A 117 -10.58 -12.71 -1.76
N PHE A 118 -11.82 -12.89 -1.31
CA PHE A 118 -12.15 -13.87 -0.28
C PHE A 118 -12.37 -15.21 -0.96
N THR A 119 -11.41 -16.13 -0.82
CA THR A 119 -11.41 -17.39 -1.58
C THR A 119 -12.19 -18.52 -0.92
N ASP A 120 -12.24 -18.53 0.42
CA ASP A 120 -12.82 -19.62 1.20
C ASP A 120 -13.43 -19.12 2.53
N LEU A 121 -14.37 -19.86 3.07
CA LEU A 121 -14.99 -19.65 4.38
C LEU A 121 -15.20 -21.00 5.07
N ARG A 122 -14.59 -21.17 6.23
CA ARG A 122 -14.69 -22.39 7.03
C ARG A 122 -14.71 -22.11 8.53
N LEU A 123 -15.17 -23.09 9.28
CA LEU A 123 -15.06 -23.08 10.74
C LEU A 123 -13.58 -23.21 11.16
N LEU A 124 -13.27 -22.69 12.35
CA LEU A 124 -11.96 -22.84 12.97
C LEU A 124 -11.68 -24.33 13.21
N HIS A 125 -10.59 -24.83 12.63
CA HIS A 125 -10.19 -26.23 12.73
C HIS A 125 -9.28 -26.41 13.96
N PRO A 126 -9.29 -27.57 14.65
CA PRO A 126 -8.40 -27.80 15.79
C PRO A 126 -6.90 -27.67 15.50
N SER A 127 -6.49 -27.83 14.23
CA SER A 127 -5.10 -27.63 13.77
C SER A 127 -4.76 -26.19 13.42
N ASP A 128 -5.74 -25.29 13.39
CA ASP A 128 -5.44 -23.86 13.29
C ASP A 128 -4.93 -23.33 14.63
N SER A 129 -4.30 -22.15 14.61
CA SER A 129 -3.98 -21.46 15.85
C SER A 129 -5.25 -21.20 16.67
N GLN A 130 -5.24 -21.66 17.91
CA GLN A 130 -6.32 -21.37 18.86
C GLN A 130 -6.10 -20.03 19.57
N ASP A 131 -4.88 -19.47 19.48
CA ASP A 131 -4.61 -18.12 19.97
C ASP A 131 -5.19 -17.11 18.99
N LEU A 132 -6.30 -16.51 19.42
CA LEU A 132 -7.06 -15.55 18.64
C LEU A 132 -6.30 -14.25 18.35
N THR A 133 -5.19 -13.99 19.06
CA THR A 133 -4.33 -12.82 18.89
C THR A 133 -3.34 -12.96 17.74
N GLU A 134 -3.05 -14.19 17.30
CA GLU A 134 -2.15 -14.46 16.15
C GLU A 134 -2.79 -14.10 14.80
N TYR A 135 -4.11 -13.92 14.76
CA TYR A 135 -4.81 -13.51 13.56
C TYR A 135 -4.73 -12.00 13.34
N PRO A 136 -4.56 -11.53 12.10
CA PRO A 136 -4.55 -12.30 10.84
C PRO A 136 -3.25 -13.07 10.58
N VAL A 137 -3.39 -14.32 10.11
CA VAL A 137 -2.25 -15.22 9.84
C VAL A 137 -1.87 -15.13 8.36
N LEU A 138 -0.66 -14.66 8.07
CA LEU A 138 -0.11 -14.71 6.71
C LEU A 138 0.30 -16.16 6.39
N LEU A 139 -0.34 -16.76 5.39
CA LEU A 139 -0.04 -18.13 4.96
C LEU A 139 1.19 -18.19 4.03
N CYS A 140 1.46 -17.08 3.35
CA CYS A 140 2.58 -16.92 2.44
C CYS A 140 2.85 -15.43 2.39
N ASP A 141 4.05 -15.04 2.79
CA ASP A 141 4.57 -13.73 2.46
C ASP A 141 5.26 -13.83 1.10
N LYS A 142 4.75 -13.09 0.13
CA LYS A 142 5.32 -13.01 -1.22
C LYS A 142 6.17 -11.76 -1.41
N TYR A 143 6.33 -10.94 -0.36
CA TYR A 143 7.17 -9.77 -0.45
C TYR A 143 8.60 -10.17 -0.76
N GLN A 144 9.15 -9.56 -1.80
CA GLN A 144 10.56 -9.62 -2.13
C GLN A 144 11.07 -8.19 -2.06
N SER A 145 11.91 -7.93 -1.07
CA SER A 145 12.62 -6.66 -0.96
C SER A 145 13.27 -6.31 -2.30
N PRO A 146 13.01 -5.11 -2.85
CA PRO A 146 13.68 -4.69 -4.06
C PRO A 146 15.18 -4.63 -3.80
N LYS A 147 15.99 -4.96 -4.81
CA LYS A 147 17.44 -4.87 -4.75
C LYS A 147 17.92 -3.70 -5.61
N CYS A 148 19.06 -3.12 -5.27
CA CYS A 148 19.70 -2.14 -6.14
C CYS A 148 19.90 -2.73 -7.55
N CYS A 149 19.45 -2.01 -8.58
CA CYS A 149 19.52 -2.47 -9.96
C CYS A 149 20.95 -2.60 -10.49
N VAL A 150 21.93 -1.94 -9.86
CA VAL A 150 23.36 -1.98 -10.22
C VAL A 150 24.09 -3.10 -9.50
N CYS A 151 24.19 -3.03 -8.18
CA CYS A 151 25.03 -3.98 -7.42
C CYS A 151 24.30 -5.27 -7.02
N GLN A 152 22.96 -5.30 -7.07
CA GLN A 152 22.13 -6.45 -6.68
C GLN A 152 22.36 -6.98 -5.26
N ASN A 153 23.00 -6.19 -4.40
CA ASN A 153 23.42 -6.60 -3.05
C ASN A 153 22.79 -5.76 -1.94
N ALA A 154 22.88 -4.43 -2.02
CA ALA A 154 22.37 -3.52 -1.00
C ALA A 154 20.88 -3.20 -1.19
N SER A 155 20.20 -2.91 -0.07
CA SER A 155 18.84 -2.37 -0.09
C SER A 155 18.82 -0.99 -0.75
N PRO A 156 17.80 -0.68 -1.56
CA PRO A 156 17.66 0.62 -2.18
C PRO A 156 17.43 1.72 -1.15
N ALA A 157 18.03 2.88 -1.41
CA ALA A 157 17.77 4.13 -0.68
C ALA A 157 16.99 5.14 -1.55
N PHE A 158 17.00 4.93 -2.88
CA PHE A 158 16.36 5.82 -3.83
C PHE A 158 15.55 5.02 -4.86
N ILE A 159 14.44 5.62 -5.29
CA ILE A 159 13.70 5.24 -6.49
C ILE A 159 13.83 6.36 -7.53
N ILE A 160 14.19 5.98 -8.74
CA ILE A 160 14.37 6.89 -9.87
C ILE A 160 13.17 6.70 -10.78
N SER A 161 12.34 7.73 -10.93
CA SER A 161 11.13 7.68 -11.74
C SER A 161 11.40 8.06 -13.21
N GLU A 162 12.38 8.92 -13.45
CA GLU A 162 12.77 9.44 -14.76
C GLU A 162 14.28 9.60 -14.79
N SER A 163 14.94 9.25 -15.89
CA SER A 163 16.38 9.46 -16.09
C SER A 163 16.73 9.35 -17.57
N ASP A 164 17.58 10.24 -18.06
CA ASP A 164 18.18 10.20 -19.40
C ASP A 164 19.35 9.20 -19.52
N ARG A 165 19.90 8.76 -18.38
CA ARG A 165 21.09 7.91 -18.29
C ARG A 165 20.81 6.46 -17.90
N ILE A 166 19.58 6.13 -17.49
CA ILE A 166 19.16 4.77 -17.14
C ILE A 166 18.17 4.25 -18.19
N PRO A 167 18.33 3.01 -18.68
CA PRO A 167 17.51 2.48 -19.78
C PRO A 167 16.06 2.16 -19.38
N ILE A 168 15.78 1.94 -18.08
CA ILE A 168 14.48 1.52 -17.57
C ILE A 168 14.19 2.25 -16.27
N CYS A 169 13.05 2.95 -16.22
CA CYS A 169 12.47 3.51 -15.01
C CYS A 169 11.04 2.92 -14.78
N PRO A 170 10.58 2.76 -13.54
CA PRO A 170 11.28 3.11 -12.30
C PRO A 170 12.44 2.16 -11.98
N ALA A 171 13.52 2.70 -11.40
CA ALA A 171 14.69 1.94 -10.98
C ALA A 171 15.01 2.18 -9.50
N PHE A 172 15.45 1.13 -8.80
CA PHE A 172 15.83 1.19 -7.40
C PHE A 172 17.37 1.18 -7.27
N MET A 173 17.94 2.12 -6.53
CA MET A 173 19.39 2.19 -6.29
C MET A 173 19.71 2.33 -4.80
N CYS A 174 20.78 1.67 -4.35
CA CYS A 174 21.35 1.96 -3.03
C CYS A 174 22.09 3.31 -3.06
N SER A 175 22.38 3.86 -1.89
CA SER A 175 23.01 5.17 -1.77
C SER A 175 24.35 5.26 -2.51
N ASP A 176 25.22 4.25 -2.36
CA ASP A 176 26.54 4.23 -2.98
C ASP A 176 26.46 4.26 -4.51
N CYS A 177 25.74 3.30 -5.11
CA CYS A 177 25.60 3.23 -6.57
C CYS A 177 24.87 4.44 -7.15
N PHE A 178 23.92 5.01 -6.40
CA PHE A 178 23.21 6.20 -6.82
C PHE A 178 24.15 7.41 -6.90
N ASN A 179 24.92 7.65 -5.84
CA ASN A 179 25.86 8.77 -5.75
C ASN A 179 26.98 8.63 -6.80
N GLU A 180 27.58 7.45 -6.94
CA GLU A 180 28.63 7.21 -7.94
C GLU A 180 28.14 7.42 -9.38
N PHE A 181 26.87 7.12 -9.66
CA PHE A 181 26.35 7.22 -11.02
C PHE A 181 25.82 8.62 -11.36
N HIS A 182 25.13 9.27 -10.41
CA HIS A 182 24.41 10.52 -10.66
C HIS A 182 25.10 11.78 -10.11
N TYR A 183 26.18 11.66 -9.34
CA TYR A 183 26.86 12.79 -8.73
C TYR A 183 28.38 12.78 -8.95
N GLU A 184 28.96 13.96 -9.14
CA GLU A 184 30.41 14.20 -9.09
C GLU A 184 30.68 15.29 -8.05
N GLY A 185 31.02 14.87 -6.82
CA GLY A 185 30.94 15.74 -5.66
C GLY A 185 29.49 16.15 -5.39
N ASP A 186 29.23 17.44 -5.26
CA ASP A 186 27.86 17.97 -5.09
C ASP A 186 27.15 18.25 -6.43
N ASN A 187 27.82 18.01 -7.56
CA ASN A 187 27.25 18.28 -8.88
C ASN A 187 26.40 17.11 -9.37
N ARG A 188 25.13 17.40 -9.67
CA ARG A 188 24.17 16.44 -10.24
C ARG A 188 24.42 16.27 -11.74
N ILE A 189 24.58 15.03 -12.21
CA ILE A 189 24.95 14.69 -13.59
C ILE A 189 23.78 13.99 -14.30
N GLY A 190 23.31 14.60 -15.39
CA GLY A 190 22.17 14.12 -16.19
C GLY A 190 20.85 14.73 -15.72
N ASP A 191 19.80 14.49 -16.50
CA ASP A 191 18.44 14.90 -16.17
C ASP A 191 17.65 13.70 -15.64
N PHE A 192 17.27 13.76 -14.36
CA PHE A 192 16.57 12.69 -13.69
C PHE A 192 15.71 13.18 -12.52
N LYS A 193 14.75 12.35 -12.13
CA LYS A 193 13.95 12.51 -10.91
C LYS A 193 14.12 11.29 -10.04
N ALA A 194 14.66 11.51 -8.84
CA ALA A 194 14.85 10.49 -7.83
C ALA A 194 14.26 10.94 -6.51
N PHE A 195 13.71 9.97 -5.77
CA PHE A 195 13.07 10.18 -4.48
C PHE A 195 13.62 9.19 -3.47
N HIS A 196 13.64 9.57 -2.19
CA HIS A 196 14.02 8.66 -1.12
C HIS A 196 13.04 7.46 -1.03
N TYR A 197 13.59 6.31 -0.70
CA TYR A 197 12.88 5.05 -0.54
C TYR A 197 13.41 4.30 0.68
N ILE A 198 12.49 3.67 1.42
CA ILE A 198 12.84 2.75 2.51
C ILE A 198 12.31 1.36 2.17
N ASP A 199 13.13 0.34 2.37
CA ASP A 199 12.69 -1.05 2.23
C ASP A 199 11.71 -1.39 3.36
N HIS A 200 10.57 -2.02 3.04
CA HIS A 200 9.61 -2.50 4.05
C HIS A 200 10.30 -3.39 5.10
N ALA A 201 11.28 -4.20 4.70
CA ALA A 201 12.00 -5.07 5.61
C ALA A 201 12.90 -4.32 6.62
N LEU A 202 13.23 -3.05 6.34
CA LEU A 202 14.11 -2.22 7.15
C LEU A 202 13.37 -1.08 7.88
N GLY A 203 12.13 -0.82 7.50
CA GLY A 203 11.33 0.26 8.10
C GLY A 203 10.51 -0.22 9.30
N GLU A 204 10.84 0.29 10.49
CA GLU A 204 9.89 0.35 11.60
C GLU A 204 9.00 1.59 11.39
N PHE A 205 7.77 1.40 10.91
CA PHE A 205 6.74 2.42 10.78
C PHE A 205 5.63 2.20 11.81
#